data_AF-A0A7G8F437-F1
#
_entry.id   AF-A0A7G8F437-F1
#
_cell.length_a   1.000
_cell.length_b   1.000
_cell.length_c   1.000
_cell.angle_alpha   90.00
_cell.angle_beta   90.00
_cell.angle_gamma   90.00
#
_symmetry.space_group_name_H-M   'P 1'
#
loop_
_entity.id
_entity.type
_entity.pdbx_description
1 polymer ?
#
loop_
_entity_poly.entity_id
_entity_poly.type
_entity_poly.pdbx_seq_one_letter_code
_entity_poly.pdbx_strand_id
1 'polypeptide(L)'
;MSQAREMINAHLFPILAVVATVSSVSVAISLRPIAQHSTRWNLCYDDSIAWYQANKPDWTVQDKEVFASNFCNGGTPVMPGPGFKPAT
;
A
#
# COMPACT_ATOMS: atom_id res chain seq x y z
N MET A 1 49.08 -3.77 -17.66
CA MET A 1 47.78 -4.23 -17.13
C MET A 1 47.27 -5.35 -18.03
N SER A 2 46.51 -6.33 -17.52
CA SER A 2 46.00 -7.40 -18.38
C SER A 2 44.83 -6.90 -19.25
N GLN A 3 44.79 -7.35 -20.49
CA GLN A 3 43.71 -7.05 -21.46
C GLN A 3 42.30 -7.31 -20.88
N ALA A 4 42.17 -8.35 -20.06
CA ALA A 4 40.92 -8.69 -19.38
C ALA A 4 40.45 -7.59 -18.42
N ARG A 5 41.35 -6.98 -17.64
CA ARG A 5 41.01 -5.91 -16.68
C ARG A 5 40.57 -4.63 -17.41
N GLU A 6 41.17 -4.36 -18.56
CA GLU A 6 40.83 -3.23 -19.42
C GLU A 6 39.44 -3.40 -20.03
N MET A 7 39.12 -4.61 -20.54
CA MET A 7 37.80 -4.93 -21.09
C MET A 7 36.68 -4.84 -20.03
N ILE A 8 36.96 -5.31 -18.82
CA ILE A 8 36.02 -5.22 -17.68
C ILE A 8 35.72 -3.75 -17.34
N ASN A 9 36.77 -2.92 -17.23
CA ASN A 9 36.61 -1.52 -16.86
C ASN A 9 35.96 -0.67 -17.96
N ALA A 10 36.31 -0.92 -19.22
CA ALA A 10 35.82 -0.13 -20.34
C ALA A 10 34.38 -0.47 -20.74
N HIS A 11 33.92 -1.71 -20.50
CA HIS A 11 32.64 -2.18 -21.04
C HIS A 11 31.75 -2.87 -20.01
N LEU A 12 32.28 -3.81 -19.22
CA LEU A 12 31.44 -4.60 -18.31
C LEU A 12 30.87 -3.74 -17.17
N PHE A 13 31.70 -2.96 -16.48
CA PHE A 13 31.21 -2.10 -15.38
C PHE A 13 30.19 -1.05 -15.84
N PRO A 14 30.40 -0.32 -16.95
CA PRO A 14 29.38 0.59 -17.48
C PRO A 14 28.06 -0.11 -17.79
N ILE A 15 28.09 -1.30 -18.42
CA ILE A 15 26.87 -2.05 -18.74
C ILE A 15 26.16 -2.49 -17.46
N LEU A 16 26.89 -3.04 -16.48
CA LEU A 16 26.31 -3.43 -15.20
C LEU A 16 25.71 -2.24 -14.45
N ALA A 17 26.36 -1.06 -14.50
CA ALA A 17 25.83 0.16 -13.91
C ALA A 17 24.52 0.61 -14.58
N VAL A 18 24.45 0.56 -15.92
CA VAL A 18 23.22 0.86 -16.67
C VAL A 18 22.11 -0.12 -16.31
N VAL A 19 22.40 -1.42 -16.34
CA VAL A 19 21.42 -2.47 -16.00
C VAL A 19 20.91 -2.31 -14.57
N ALA A 20 21.81 -2.09 -13.61
CA ALA A 20 21.44 -1.85 -12.22
C ALA A 20 20.53 -0.62 -12.09
N THR A 21 20.90 0.49 -12.72
CA THR A 21 20.13 1.75 -12.68
C THR A 21 18.74 1.57 -13.28
N VAL A 22 18.64 0.98 -14.48
CA VAL A 22 17.35 0.72 -15.14
C VAL A 22 16.49 -0.22 -14.31
N SER A 23 17.09 -1.25 -13.71
CA SER A 23 16.37 -2.19 -12.83
C SER A 23 15.82 -1.48 -11.60
N SER A 24 16.63 -0.68 -10.90
CA SER A 24 16.22 0.09 -9.73
C SER A 24 15.10 1.08 -10.06
N VAL A 25 15.20 1.80 -11.18
CA VAL A 25 14.16 2.74 -11.65
C VAL A 25 12.86 1.99 -11.97
N SER A 26 12.95 0.83 -12.62
CA SER A 26 11.78 0.01 -12.97
C SER A 26 11.05 -0.50 -11.72
N VAL A 27 11.79 -0.92 -10.69
CA VAL A 27 11.24 -1.30 -9.39
C VAL A 27 10.55 -0.09 -8.74
N ALA A 28 11.21 1.06 -8.71
CA ALA A 28 10.64 2.28 -8.11
C ALA A 28 9.34 2.71 -8.80
N ILE A 29 9.27 2.62 -10.13
CA ILE A 29 8.05 2.92 -10.90
C ILE A 29 6.95 1.91 -10.57
N SER A 30 7.29 0.61 -10.50
CA SER A 30 6.34 -0.46 -10.20
C SER A 30 5.73 -0.36 -8.80
N LEU A 31 6.46 0.22 -7.84
CA LEU A 31 5.97 0.44 -6.47
C LEU A 31 5.05 1.65 -6.32
N ARG A 32 5.04 2.61 -7.28
CA ARG A 32 4.19 3.81 -7.22
C ARG A 32 2.70 3.51 -7.01
N PRO A 33 2.04 2.61 -7.78
CA PRO A 33 0.62 2.33 -7.57
C PRO A 33 0.34 1.75 -6.18
N ILE A 34 1.24 0.93 -5.63
CA ILE A 34 1.09 0.36 -4.28
C ILE A 34 1.15 1.47 -3.22
N ALA A 35 2.11 2.38 -3.35
CA ALA A 35 2.24 3.53 -2.44
C ALA A 35 1.01 4.45 -2.52
N GLN A 36 0.51 4.71 -3.73
CA GLN A 36 -0.70 5.51 -3.94
C GLN A 36 -1.94 4.83 -3.36
N HIS A 37 -2.08 3.52 -3.57
CA HIS A 37 -3.18 2.74 -3.01
C HIS A 37 -3.14 2.77 -1.48
N SER A 38 -1.98 2.52 -0.86
CA SER A 38 -1.80 2.58 0.59
C SER A 38 -2.13 3.96 1.16
N THR A 39 -1.70 5.04 0.49
CA THR A 39 -2.02 6.41 0.91
C THR A 39 -3.53 6.67 0.88
N ARG A 40 -4.20 6.27 -0.21
CA ARG A 40 -5.65 6.44 -0.34
C ARG A 40 -6.43 5.60 0.68
N TRP A 41 -5.95 4.39 0.95
CA TRP A 41 -6.55 3.51 1.95
C TRP A 41 -6.42 4.10 3.36
N ASN A 42 -5.25 4.63 3.73
CA ASN A 42 -5.04 5.27 5.02
C ASN A 42 -5.96 6.48 5.20
N LEU A 43 -6.05 7.36 4.19
CA LEU A 43 -6.98 8.51 4.22
C LEU A 43 -8.43 8.06 4.41
N CYS A 44 -8.86 7.03 3.66
CA CYS A 44 -10.20 6.46 3.82
C CYS A 44 -10.42 5.95 5.25
N TYR A 45 -9.45 5.24 5.81
CA TYR A 45 -9.55 4.65 7.13
C TYR A 45 -9.65 5.73 8.21
N ASP A 46 -8.77 6.72 8.18
CA ASP A 46 -8.74 7.82 9.15
C ASP A 46 -10.04 8.64 9.11
N ASP A 47 -10.51 9.00 7.90
CA ASP A 47 -11.77 9.71 7.71
C ASP A 47 -12.97 8.88 8.19
N SER A 48 -12.97 7.57 7.92
CA SER A 48 -14.02 6.66 8.35
C SER A 48 -14.07 6.54 9.87
N ILE A 49 -12.91 6.40 10.52
CA ILE A 49 -12.80 6.38 11.98
C ILE A 49 -13.34 7.68 12.58
N ALA A 50 -12.93 8.83 12.05
CA ALA A 50 -13.42 10.13 12.51
C ALA A 50 -14.95 10.23 12.37
N TRP A 51 -15.49 9.77 11.24
CA TRP A 51 -16.94 9.71 11.03
C TRP A 51 -17.64 8.82 12.05
N TYR A 52 -17.15 7.60 12.30
CA TYR A 52 -17.75 6.69 13.26
C TYR A 52 -17.64 7.18 14.70
N GLN A 53 -16.53 7.84 15.07
CA GLN A 53 -16.39 8.47 16.39
C GLN A 53 -17.47 9.54 16.62
N ALA A 54 -17.80 10.33 15.59
CA ALA A 54 -18.82 11.38 15.68
C ALA A 54 -20.26 10.83 15.60
N ASN A 55 -20.51 9.80 14.79
CA ASN A 55 -21.87 9.36 14.44
C ASN A 55 -22.32 8.07 15.13
N LYS A 56 -21.39 7.30 15.71
CA LYS A 56 -21.64 6.02 16.40
C LYS A 56 -20.99 6.02 17.79
N PRO A 57 -21.43 6.89 18.71
CA PRO A 57 -20.82 6.99 20.04
C PRO A 57 -21.01 5.73 20.88
N ASP A 58 -22.06 4.96 20.62
CA ASP A 58 -22.43 3.70 21.26
C ASP A 58 -21.59 2.49 20.77
N TRP A 59 -20.91 2.62 19.63
CA TRP A 59 -20.07 1.55 19.09
C TRP A 59 -18.75 1.43 19.85
N THR A 60 -18.32 0.18 20.06
CA THR A 60 -17.00 -0.10 20.62
C THR A 60 -15.90 0.40 19.70
N VAL A 61 -14.68 0.60 20.22
CA VAL A 61 -13.52 0.95 19.39
C VAL A 61 -13.32 -0.10 18.29
N GLN A 62 -13.44 -1.38 18.65
CA GLN A 62 -13.29 -2.49 17.72
C GLN A 62 -14.32 -2.46 16.59
N ASP A 63 -15.60 -2.16 16.89
CA ASP A 63 -16.63 -2.04 15.85
C ASP A 63 -16.24 -0.95 14.84
N LYS A 64 -15.77 0.21 15.31
CA LYS A 64 -15.35 1.32 14.43
C LYS A 64 -14.22 0.92 13.50
N GLU A 65 -13.20 0.22 14.01
CA GLU A 65 -12.04 -0.26 13.24
C GLU A 65 -12.41 -1.33 12.21
N VAL A 66 -13.20 -2.33 12.60
CA VAL A 66 -13.65 -3.41 11.70
C VAL A 66 -14.51 -2.83 10.58
N PHE A 67 -15.37 -1.86 10.89
CA PHE A 67 -16.23 -1.24 9.90
C PHE A 67 -15.50 -0.28 8.97
N ALA A 68 -14.58 0.54 9.50
CA ALA A 68 -13.74 1.40 8.68
C ALA A 68 -12.88 0.58 7.71
N SER A 69 -12.24 -0.49 8.21
CA SER A 69 -11.45 -1.38 7.36
C SER A 69 -12.30 -2.10 6.32
N ASN A 70 -13.47 -2.64 6.67
CA ASN A 70 -14.36 -3.29 5.71
C ASN A 70 -14.82 -2.31 4.60
N PHE A 71 -15.24 -1.10 4.98
CA PHE A 71 -15.65 -0.06 4.03
C PHE A 71 -14.52 0.32 3.06
N CYS A 72 -13.31 0.59 3.58
CA CYS A 72 -12.16 1.00 2.76
C CYS A 72 -11.59 -0.12 1.89
N ASN A 73 -11.92 -1.38 2.18
CA ASN A 73 -11.62 -2.52 1.31
C ASN A 73 -12.73 -2.80 0.28
N GLY A 74 -13.77 -1.96 0.20
CA GLY A 74 -14.89 -2.13 -0.72
C GLY A 74 -15.90 -3.20 -0.30
N GLY A 75 -15.88 -3.59 0.98
CA GLY A 75 -16.81 -4.56 1.54
C GLY A 75 -18.23 -4.02 1.66
N THR A 76 -19.20 -4.94 1.74
CA THR A 76 -20.61 -4.59 1.91
C THR A 76 -20.87 -4.09 3.34
N PRO A 77 -21.82 -3.14 3.54
CA PRO A 77 -22.21 -2.72 4.88
C PRO A 77 -22.69 -3.92 5.72
N VAL A 78 -22.19 -4.04 6.95
CA VAL A 78 -22.59 -5.06 7.93
C VAL A 78 -23.27 -4.39 9.12
N MET A 79 -23.85 -5.15 10.05
CA MET A 79 -24.43 -4.64 11.30
C MET A 79 -23.48 -4.93 12.47
N PRO A 80 -23.37 -4.01 13.45
CA PRO A 80 -22.53 -4.20 14.63
C PRO A 80 -23.08 -5.35 15.49
N GLY A 81 -22.19 -6.03 16.21
CA GLY A 81 -22.52 -7.13 17.12
C GLY A 81 -21.97 -8.51 16.72
N PRO A 82 -22.25 -9.55 17.52
CA PRO A 82 -21.64 -10.88 17.36
C PRO A 82 -21.92 -11.48 15.97
N GLY A 83 -20.84 -11.77 15.24
CA GLY A 83 -20.90 -12.46 13.94
C GLY A 83 -21.22 -11.57 12.74
N PHE A 84 -21.21 -10.22 12.87
CA PHE A 84 -21.28 -9.23 11.79
C PHE A 84 -22.17 -9.63 10.60
N LYS A 85 -23.48 -9.46 10.74
CA LYS A 85 -24.45 -9.81 9.68
C LYS A 85 -24.52 -8.72 8.61
N PRO A 86 -24.78 -9.04 7.33
CA PRO A 86 -25.01 -8.02 6.31
C PRO A 86 -26.13 -7.05 6.70
N ALA A 87 -25.94 -5.76 6.41
CA ALA A 87 -27.00 -4.76 6.54
C ALA A 87 -27.92 -4.86 5.32
N THR A 88 -28.79 -5.87 5.32
CA THR A 88 -29.89 -6.04 4.34
C THR A 88 -31.02 -5.05 4.61
#